data_AF-A0A9E6A2S1-F1
#
_entry.id   AF-A0A9E6A2S1-F1
#
_cell.length_a   1.000
_cell.length_b   1.000
_cell.length_c   1.000
_cell.angle_alpha   90.00
_cell.angle_beta   90.00
_cell.angle_gamma   90.00
#
_symmetry.space_group_name_H-M   'P 1'
#
loop_
_entity.id
_entity.type
_entity.pdbx_description
1 polymer ?
#
loop_
_entity_poly.entity_id
_entity_poly.type
_entity_poly.pdbx_seq_one_letter_code
_entity_poly.pdbx_strand_id
1 'polypeptide(L)'
;AVCPLKSKCCPSAPFRKVSRSIYEHARDKVKRLRETEEYEQSRRDRKKVEMSFAHLKCQHRFRRLRLRGPTGANDEFLLAATTQKLRKLAKYAPIPSTKLANAA
;
A
#
# COMPACT_ATOMS: atom_id res chain seq x y z
N ALA A 1 41.91 -25.01 -11.76
CA ALA A 1 41.61 -25.10 -10.31
C ALA A 1 40.15 -25.53 -10.11
N VAL A 2 39.90 -26.54 -9.26
CA VAL A 2 38.54 -27.02 -8.93
C VAL A 2 37.90 -26.06 -7.93
N CYS A 3 36.73 -25.50 -8.25
CA CYS A 3 36.02 -24.58 -7.36
C CYS A 3 35.39 -25.34 -6.17
N PRO A 4 35.73 -25.03 -4.91
CA PRO A 4 35.23 -25.76 -3.73
C PRO A 4 33.72 -25.58 -3.49
N LEU A 5 33.10 -24.55 -4.09
CA LEU A 5 31.67 -24.26 -3.97
C LEU A 5 30.83 -24.88 -5.09
N LYS A 6 31.44 -25.63 -6.02
CA LYS A 6 30.74 -26.14 -7.21
C LYS A 6 29.57 -27.07 -6.86
N SER A 7 29.74 -27.95 -5.87
CA SER A 7 28.69 -28.86 -5.38
C SER A 7 27.48 -28.10 -4.80
N LYS A 8 27.71 -26.94 -4.15
CA LYS A 8 26.64 -26.09 -3.62
C LYS A 8 25.98 -25.22 -4.70
N CYS A 9 26.77 -24.73 -5.66
CA CYS A 9 26.31 -23.77 -6.67
C CYS A 9 25.59 -24.44 -7.85
N CYS A 10 25.96 -25.67 -8.19
CA CYS A 10 25.43 -26.43 -9.34
C CYS A 10 25.08 -27.87 -8.91
N PRO A 11 24.05 -28.08 -8.07
CA PRO A 11 23.74 -29.40 -7.51
C PRO A 11 23.26 -30.42 -8.56
N SER A 12 22.61 -29.97 -9.63
CA SER A 12 22.02 -30.85 -10.66
C SER A 12 22.45 -30.51 -12.08
N ALA A 13 23.32 -29.51 -12.26
CA ALA A 13 23.73 -29.00 -13.57
C ALA A 13 25.26 -28.91 -13.64
N PRO A 14 25.87 -29.05 -14.84
CA PRO A 14 27.31 -28.94 -15.00
C PRO A 14 27.84 -27.52 -14.69
N PHE A 15 26.99 -26.50 -14.85
CA PHE A 15 27.27 -25.11 -14.54
C PHE A 15 25.99 -24.33 -14.19
N ARG A 16 26.12 -23.28 -13.38
CA ARG A 16 25.03 -22.37 -13.01
C ARG A 16 24.89 -21.28 -14.07
N LYS A 17 23.70 -21.13 -14.64
CA LYS A 17 23.34 -19.97 -15.46
C LYS A 17 22.64 -18.94 -14.57
N VAL A 18 23.12 -17.70 -14.58
CA VAL A 18 22.46 -16.56 -13.91
C VAL A 18 22.18 -15.51 -14.98
N SER A 19 20.93 -15.38 -15.41
CA SER A 19 20.51 -14.29 -16.27
C SER A 19 20.36 -13.02 -15.42
N ARG A 20 21.10 -11.96 -15.78
CA ARG A 20 20.90 -10.62 -15.21
C ARG A 20 20.24 -9.73 -16.26
N SER A 21 19.32 -8.88 -15.82
CA SER A 21 18.71 -7.89 -16.69
C SER A 21 19.74 -6.81 -17.04
N ILE A 22 19.63 -6.21 -18.23
CA ILE A 22 20.39 -5.00 -18.59
C ILE A 22 20.12 -3.82 -17.61
N TYR A 23 18.96 -3.83 -16.94
CA TYR A 23 18.58 -2.82 -15.94
C TYR A 23 18.85 -3.26 -14.50
N GLU A 24 19.65 -4.31 -14.28
CA GLU A 24 19.89 -4.82 -12.92
C GLU A 24 20.54 -3.76 -12.03
N HIS A 25 21.39 -2.89 -12.59
CA HIS A 25 21.97 -1.77 -11.84
C HIS A 25 20.92 -0.82 -11.24
N ALA A 26 19.85 -0.51 -12.00
CA ALA A 26 18.75 0.31 -11.50
C ALA A 26 17.96 -0.43 -10.41
N ARG A 27 17.73 -1.74 -10.57
CA ARG A 27 17.07 -2.56 -9.55
C ARG A 27 17.89 -2.63 -8.27
N ASP A 28 19.20 -2.80 -8.37
CA ASP A 28 20.11 -2.87 -7.23
C ASP A 28 20.20 -1.53 -6.49
N LYS A 29 20.09 -0.39 -7.20
CA LYS A 29 19.90 0.93 -6.56
C LYS A 29 18.63 0.96 -5.72
N VAL A 30 17.49 0.50 -6.26
CA VAL A 30 16.22 0.47 -5.52
C VAL A 30 16.25 -0.52 -4.36
N LYS A 31 16.92 -1.68 -4.50
CA LYS A 31 17.09 -2.65 -3.41
C LYS A 31 17.87 -2.05 -2.25
N ARG A 32 18.97 -1.31 -2.52
CA ARG A 32 19.74 -0.61 -1.48
C ARG A 32 18.91 0.41 -0.71
N LEU A 33 18.01 1.12 -1.40
CA LEU A 33 17.10 2.06 -0.74
C LEU A 33 16.11 1.36 0.21
N ARG A 34 15.83 0.07 0.03
CA ARG A 34 14.86 -0.66 0.85
C ARG A 34 15.26 -0.74 2.33
N GLU A 35 16.56 -0.70 2.61
CA GLU A 35 17.15 -0.82 3.94
C GLU A 35 17.19 0.53 4.68
N THR A 36 16.84 1.64 4.03
CA THR A 36 16.85 2.96 4.68
C THR A 36 15.58 3.21 5.48
N GLU A 37 15.71 3.95 6.57
CA GLU A 37 14.58 4.36 7.41
C GLU A 37 13.57 5.22 6.64
N GLU A 38 14.05 6.07 5.74
CA GLU A 38 13.23 6.90 4.84
C GLU A 38 12.30 6.04 3.97
N TYR A 39 12.82 4.92 3.46
CA TYR A 39 12.02 3.99 2.67
C TYR A 39 11.00 3.27 3.54
N GLU A 40 11.35 2.88 4.77
CA GLU A 40 10.38 2.30 5.70
C GLU A 40 9.24 3.26 6.00
N GLN A 41 9.55 4.53 6.26
CA GLN A 41 8.55 5.55 6.51
C GLN A 41 7.64 5.74 5.28
N SER A 42 8.23 5.91 4.10
CA SER A 42 7.50 5.99 2.83
C SER A 42 6.58 4.78 2.61
N ARG A 43 7.05 3.57 2.92
CA ARG A 43 6.27 2.32 2.86
C ARG A 43 5.07 2.36 3.80
N ARG A 44 5.25 2.82 5.04
CA ARG A 44 4.15 2.94 6.03
C ARG A 44 3.11 3.94 5.55
N ASP A 45 3.54 5.08 5.02
CA ASP A 45 2.63 6.12 4.53
C ASP A 45 1.89 5.68 3.26
N ARG A 46 2.56 5.02 2.32
CA ARG A 46 1.90 4.44 1.15
C ARG A 46 0.84 3.41 1.53
N LYS A 47 1.10 2.57 2.54
CA LYS A 47 0.12 1.60 3.05
C LYS A 47 -1.15 2.28 3.58
N LYS A 48 -1.05 3.44 4.24
CA LYS A 48 -2.22 4.22 4.71
C LYS A 48 -3.09 4.69 3.54
N VAL A 49 -2.46 5.15 2.46
CA VAL A 49 -3.13 5.61 1.24
C VAL A 49 -3.76 4.42 0.50
N GLU A 50 -2.98 3.38 0.21
CA GLU A 50 -3.44 2.15 -0.47
C GLU A 50 -4.64 1.52 0.25
N MET A 51 -4.60 1.45 1.58
CA MET A 51 -5.70 0.91 2.38
C MET A 51 -6.97 1.77 2.31
N SER A 52 -6.83 3.10 2.23
CA SER A 52 -7.97 4.00 2.08
C SER A 52 -8.66 3.79 0.72
N PHE A 53 -7.89 3.61 -0.35
CA PHE A 53 -8.43 3.24 -1.67
C PHE A 53 -9.03 1.83 -1.70
N ALA A 54 -8.45 0.88 -0.97
CA ALA A 54 -9.04 -0.46 -0.82
C ALA A 54 -10.42 -0.37 -0.16
N HIS A 55 -10.55 0.38 0.94
CA HIS A 55 -11.84 0.63 1.58
C HIS A 55 -12.84 1.34 0.67
N LEU A 56 -12.40 2.30 -0.15
CA LEU A 56 -13.28 2.98 -1.13
C LEU A 56 -13.89 1.94 -2.09
N LYS A 57 -13.06 1.09 -2.67
CA LYS A 57 -13.48 0.07 -3.63
C LYS A 57 -14.39 -0.98 -3.00
N CYS A 58 -14.07 -1.44 -1.80
CA CYS A 58 -14.78 -2.54 -1.13
C CYS A 58 -16.08 -2.09 -0.45
N GLN A 59 -16.04 -1.01 0.34
CA GLN A 59 -17.19 -0.57 1.15
C GLN A 59 -18.12 0.38 0.40
N HIS A 60 -17.56 1.29 -0.40
CA HIS A 60 -18.34 2.30 -1.13
C HIS A 60 -18.60 1.92 -2.59
N ARG A 61 -18.19 0.71 -3.00
CA ARG A 61 -18.31 0.20 -4.39
C ARG A 61 -17.76 1.20 -5.42
N PHE A 62 -16.77 2.00 -5.02
CA PHE A 62 -16.18 3.06 -5.83
C PHE A 62 -15.20 2.47 -6.86
N ARG A 63 -15.76 1.78 -7.86
CA ARG A 63 -15.02 1.08 -8.92
C ARG A 63 -14.93 1.85 -10.23
N ARG A 64 -15.88 2.75 -10.48
CA ARG A 64 -15.96 3.57 -11.68
C ARG A 64 -16.40 4.97 -11.28
N LEU A 65 -15.79 5.95 -11.93
CA LEU A 65 -16.22 7.34 -11.83
C LEU A 65 -17.48 7.51 -12.68
N ARG A 66 -18.46 8.28 -12.21
CA ARG A 66 -19.70 8.55 -12.94
C ARG A 66 -19.61 9.85 -13.73
N LEU A 67 -18.93 10.85 -13.19
CA LEU A 67 -18.65 12.13 -13.82
C LEU A 67 -17.48 12.01 -14.80
N ARG A 68 -17.59 12.72 -15.93
CA ARG A 68 -16.55 12.76 -16.97
C ARG A 68 -15.58 13.92 -16.75
N GLY A 69 -14.35 13.74 -17.22
CA GLY A 69 -13.29 14.75 -17.16
C GLY A 69 -12.57 14.81 -15.81
N PRO A 70 -11.40 15.49 -15.76
CA PRO A 70 -10.57 15.56 -14.56
C PRO A 70 -11.26 16.29 -13.40
N THR A 71 -12.06 17.32 -13.69
CA THR A 71 -12.84 18.05 -12.67
C THR A 71 -13.88 17.15 -12.02
N GLY A 72 -14.67 16.44 -12.83
CA GLY A 72 -15.67 15.49 -12.30
C GLY A 72 -15.05 14.35 -11.50
N ALA A 73 -13.89 13.85 -11.93
CA ALA A 73 -13.13 12.88 -11.15
C ALA A 73 -12.73 13.42 -9.77
N ASN A 74 -12.18 14.64 -9.73
CA ASN A 74 -11.78 15.28 -8.48
C ASN A 74 -12.95 15.43 -7.50
N ASP A 75 -14.09 15.90 -7.98
CA ASP A 75 -15.28 16.11 -7.15
C ASP A 75 -15.78 14.80 -6.54
N GLU A 76 -15.83 13.73 -7.35
CA GLU A 76 -16.24 12.41 -6.85
C GLU A 76 -15.27 11.85 -5.81
N PHE A 77 -13.96 11.98 -6.05
CA PHE A 77 -12.96 11.54 -5.08
C PHE A 77 -13.04 12.35 -3.79
N LEU A 78 -13.28 13.66 -3.87
CA LEU A 78 -13.41 14.52 -2.71
C LEU A 78 -14.62 14.14 -1.85
N LEU A 79 -15.77 13.91 -2.49
CA LEU A 79 -16.98 13.44 -1.82
C LEU A 79 -16.73 12.07 -1.18
N ALA A 80 -16.17 11.12 -1.92
CA ALA A 80 -15.88 9.78 -1.41
C ALA A 80 -14.92 9.82 -0.21
N ALA A 81 -13.84 10.61 -0.28
CA ALA A 81 -12.91 10.80 0.82
C ALA A 81 -13.59 11.44 2.05
N THR A 82 -14.51 12.39 1.84
CA THR A 82 -15.27 13.04 2.91
C THR A 82 -16.15 12.04 3.63
N THR A 83 -16.90 11.20 2.90
CA THR A 83 -17.72 10.14 3.52
C THR A 83 -16.88 9.15 4.34
N GLN A 84 -15.68 8.79 3.87
CA GLN A 84 -14.75 7.95 4.63
C GLN A 84 -14.25 8.61 5.91
N LYS A 85 -13.94 9.91 5.86
CA LYS A 85 -13.53 10.67 7.06
C LYS A 85 -14.67 10.70 8.08
N LEU A 86 -15.89 11.00 7.66
CA LEU A 86 -17.07 11.01 8.53
C LEU A 86 -17.32 9.63 9.16
N ARG A 87 -17.21 8.55 8.38
CA ARG A 87 -17.32 7.18 8.90
C ARG A 87 -16.25 6.87 9.95
N LYS A 88 -15.01 7.30 9.74
CA LYS A 88 -13.94 7.14 10.73
C LYS A 88 -14.23 7.94 12.00
N LEU A 89 -14.65 9.20 11.87
CA LEU A 89 -15.03 10.03 13.01
C LEU A 89 -16.17 9.38 13.81
N ALA A 90 -17.23 8.93 13.14
CA ALA A 90 -18.34 8.24 13.80
C ALA A 90 -17.90 6.95 14.51
N LYS A 91 -16.93 6.21 13.95
CA LYS A 91 -16.38 5.00 14.58
C LYS A 91 -15.55 5.30 15.83
N TYR A 92 -14.82 6.41 15.85
CA TYR A 92 -13.98 6.82 16.98
C TYR A 92 -14.67 7.80 17.93
N ALA A 93 -15.87 8.25 17.60
CA ALA A 93 -16.67 9.09 18.47
C ALA A 93 -16.96 8.31 19.77
N PRO A 94 -16.78 8.94 20.94
CA PRO A 94 -17.17 8.31 22.19
C PRO A 94 -18.67 8.05 22.17
N ILE A 95 -19.09 6.83 22.51
CA ILE A 95 -20.51 6.51 22.69
C ILE A 95 -20.99 7.37 23.85
N PRO A 96 -21.99 8.27 23.66
CA PRO A 96 -22.52 9.04 24.78
C PRO A 96 -23.07 8.04 25.81
N SER A 97 -22.53 8.08 27.03
CA SER A 97 -23.03 7.21 28.09
C SER A 97 -24.50 7.58 28.33
N THR A 98 -25.40 6.62 28.20
CA THR A 98 -26.85 6.79 28.42
C THR A 98 -27.23 7.13 29.88
N LYS A 99 -26.25 7.41 30.74
CA LYS A 99 -26.44 7.65 32.19
C LYS A 99 -26.95 9.05 32.56
N LEU A 100 -27.16 9.96 31.60
CA LEU A 100 -27.62 11.34 31.88
C LEU A 100 -29.11 11.59 31.57
N ALA A 101 -29.90 10.57 31.22
CA ALA A 101 -31.31 10.75 30.83
C ALA A 101 -32.36 10.59 31.95
N ASN A 102 -31.97 10.22 33.18
CA ASN A 102 -32.93 9.99 34.28
C ASN A 102 -32.67 10.91 35.49
N ALA A 103 -32.54 12.21 35.24
CA ALA A 103 -32.54 13.23 36.29
C ALA A 103 -33.30 14.47 35.79
N ALA A 104 -34.61 14.32 35.64
CA ALA A 104 -35.60 15.40 35.58
C ALA A 104 -36.95 14.83 36.00
#